data_AF-A0A970MR55-F1
#
_entry.id   AF-A0A970MR55-F1
#
_cell.length_a   1.000
_cell.length_b   1.000
_cell.length_c   1.000
_cell.angle_alpha   90.00
_cell.angle_beta   90.00
_cell.angle_gamma   90.00
#
_symmetry.space_group_name_H-M   'P 1'
#
loop_
_entity.id
_entity.type
_entity.pdbx_description
1 polymer ?
#
loop_
_entity_poly.entity_id
_entity_poly.type
_entity_poly.pdbx_seq_one_letter_code
_entity_poly.pdbx_strand_id
1 'polypeptide(L)'
;MNNQERQLKCYTIGHSNYPIGAFTYFLSVFRIDCIIDVRSSPYSRNNPQYNRENLKTSLGKEGVEYRYYGDRLGGRYYAPDLLYPDGTVNYGKISQTSAFQEAIQGVIGLIEKGRVIALMCSEREPERCHRFALVSRNLQQNNVNVIHIIPGVKTQTNVELEGGLKNKYLDKNQSTIDNTASDDVETLYEIINKNIGFKVKTTYDVSNFKSKGGMSRIQAPQGLRDINTSIREEYSNRESSRGNLPDETFYISEGKKSTKQKTLLN
;
A
#
# COMPACT_ATOMS: atom_id res chain seq x y z
N MET A 1 -33.96 2.38 24.30
CA MET A 1 -33.08 1.77 23.28
C MET A 1 -31.96 2.76 23.02
N ASN A 2 -30.74 2.48 23.52
CA ASN A 2 -29.59 3.37 23.30
C ASN A 2 -29.21 3.33 21.82
N ASN A 3 -29.63 4.34 21.08
CA ASN A 3 -29.17 4.57 19.72
C ASN A 3 -27.78 5.23 19.81
N GLN A 4 -26.78 4.46 20.28
CA GLN A 4 -25.39 4.83 20.01
C GLN A 4 -25.18 4.60 18.52
N GLU A 5 -25.21 5.68 17.74
CA GLU A 5 -24.81 5.65 16.34
C GLU A 5 -23.48 4.91 16.24
N ARG A 6 -23.48 3.79 15.50
CA ARG A 6 -22.27 3.02 15.28
C ARG A 6 -21.31 3.88 14.48
N GLN A 7 -20.29 4.41 15.14
CA GLN A 7 -19.20 5.14 14.46
C GLN A 7 -18.57 4.23 13.40
N LEU A 8 -18.55 4.70 12.15
CA LEU A 8 -17.93 3.98 11.04
C LEU A 8 -16.43 3.80 11.34
N LYS A 9 -15.89 2.64 10.95
CA LYS A 9 -14.50 2.28 11.25
C LYS A 9 -13.78 1.80 10.00
N CYS A 10 -12.55 2.26 9.79
CA CYS A 10 -11.66 1.81 8.72
C CYS A 10 -10.28 1.51 9.30
N TYR A 11 -9.70 0.38 8.93
CA TYR A 11 -8.32 0.06 9.28
C TYR A 11 -7.37 0.54 8.19
N THR A 12 -6.09 0.63 8.51
CA THR A 12 -5.03 0.75 7.50
C THR A 12 -3.86 -0.16 7.83
N ILE A 13 -3.13 -0.61 6.83
CA ILE A 13 -1.95 -1.46 7.01
C ILE A 13 -0.90 -1.20 5.93
N GLY A 14 0.36 -1.16 6.32
CA GLY A 14 1.50 -1.13 5.41
C GLY A 14 2.05 -2.53 5.17
N HIS A 15 2.24 -2.95 3.92
CA HIS A 15 2.77 -4.28 3.65
C HIS A 15 4.28 -4.41 3.89
N SER A 16 5.03 -3.30 3.79
CA SER A 16 6.48 -3.26 3.98
C SER A 16 7.18 -4.40 3.21
N ASN A 17 8.03 -5.16 3.89
CA ASN A 17 8.63 -6.39 3.41
C ASN A 17 8.14 -7.63 4.16
N TYR A 18 6.95 -7.58 4.79
CA TYR A 18 6.48 -8.72 5.59
C TYR A 18 6.24 -9.95 4.70
N PRO A 19 6.55 -11.15 5.20
CA PRO A 19 6.05 -12.38 4.59
C PRO A 19 4.53 -12.35 4.48
N ILE A 20 3.98 -12.90 3.39
CA ILE A 20 2.54 -12.83 3.12
C ILE A 20 1.71 -13.46 4.25
N GLY A 21 2.19 -14.54 4.87
CA GLY A 21 1.51 -15.20 6.00
C GLY A 21 1.44 -14.33 7.26
N ALA A 22 2.47 -13.51 7.53
CA ALA A 22 2.42 -12.55 8.63
C ALA A 22 1.38 -11.46 8.35
N PHE A 23 1.32 -10.98 7.10
CA PHE A 23 0.35 -9.98 6.69
C PHE A 23 -1.09 -10.50 6.81
N THR A 24 -1.40 -11.68 6.28
CA THR A 24 -2.74 -12.28 6.39
C THR A 24 -3.11 -12.62 7.82
N TYR A 25 -2.15 -13.00 8.67
CA TYR A 25 -2.38 -13.16 10.11
C TYR A 25 -2.86 -11.85 10.75
N PHE A 26 -2.25 -10.70 10.45
CA PHE A 26 -2.76 -9.43 10.99
C PHE A 26 -4.17 -9.13 10.46
N LEU A 27 -4.48 -9.44 9.21
CA LEU A 27 -5.83 -9.25 8.68
C LEU A 27 -6.88 -10.08 9.45
N SER A 28 -6.55 -11.34 9.77
CA SER A 28 -7.48 -12.21 10.49
C SER A 28 -7.72 -11.77 11.93
N VAL A 29 -6.69 -11.28 12.63
CA VAL A 29 -6.80 -10.73 14.00
C VAL A 29 -7.81 -9.59 14.06
N PHE A 30 -7.81 -8.70 13.07
CA PHE A 30 -8.75 -7.56 12.99
C PHE A 30 -10.03 -7.89 12.21
N ARG A 31 -10.20 -9.14 11.78
CA ARG A 31 -11.33 -9.63 10.97
C ARG A 31 -11.54 -8.80 9.71
N ILE A 32 -10.46 -8.35 9.10
CA ILE A 32 -10.50 -7.63 7.82
C ILE A 32 -11.02 -8.59 6.76
N ASP A 33 -12.08 -8.19 6.08
CA ASP A 33 -12.72 -8.98 5.01
C ASP A 33 -12.54 -8.35 3.62
N CYS A 34 -11.96 -7.14 3.57
CA CYS A 34 -11.71 -6.39 2.34
C CYS A 34 -10.44 -5.54 2.45
N ILE A 35 -9.51 -5.73 1.52
CA ILE A 35 -8.35 -4.86 1.29
C ILE A 35 -8.65 -3.89 0.17
N ILE A 36 -8.47 -2.61 0.46
CA ILE A 36 -8.46 -1.54 -0.55
C ILE A 36 -7.01 -1.12 -0.77
N ASP A 37 -6.45 -1.52 -1.91
CA ASP A 37 -5.08 -1.20 -2.31
C ASP A 37 -5.02 0.22 -2.88
N VAL A 38 -4.38 1.12 -2.15
CA VAL A 38 -4.24 2.54 -2.50
C VAL A 38 -2.89 2.85 -3.15
N ARG A 39 -2.09 1.83 -3.52
CA ARG A 39 -0.81 2.06 -4.20
C ARG A 39 -1.04 2.46 -5.65
N SER A 40 -0.48 3.60 -6.08
CA SER A 40 -0.56 4.00 -7.50
C SER A 40 0.04 2.94 -8.44
N SER A 41 1.08 2.23 -8.01
CA SER A 41 1.64 1.09 -8.73
C SER A 41 1.69 -0.14 -7.80
N PRO A 42 0.77 -1.10 -7.93
CA PRO A 42 0.70 -2.28 -7.06
C PRO A 42 1.67 -3.38 -7.52
N TYR A 43 2.88 -2.98 -7.91
CA TYR A 43 3.92 -3.86 -8.46
C TYR A 43 5.30 -3.51 -7.89
N SER A 44 6.03 -4.53 -7.47
CA SER A 44 7.38 -4.44 -6.94
C SER A 44 8.19 -5.68 -7.33
N ARG A 45 9.45 -5.48 -7.74
CA ARG A 45 10.40 -6.58 -7.96
C ARG A 45 10.87 -7.20 -6.63
N ASN A 46 11.01 -6.38 -5.59
CA ASN A 46 11.53 -6.80 -4.29
C ASN A 46 10.47 -7.50 -3.43
N ASN A 47 9.20 -7.18 -3.68
CA ASN A 47 8.06 -7.69 -2.94
C ASN A 47 7.01 -8.33 -3.88
N PRO A 48 7.39 -9.34 -4.69
CA PRO A 48 6.51 -9.91 -5.70
C PRO A 48 5.25 -10.56 -5.12
N GLN A 49 5.27 -10.99 -3.87
CA GLN A 49 4.10 -11.52 -3.15
C GLN A 49 2.98 -10.47 -2.99
N TYR A 50 3.33 -9.17 -3.01
CA TYR A 50 2.38 -8.06 -2.96
C TYR A 50 2.08 -7.47 -4.34
N ASN A 51 2.55 -8.09 -5.43
CA ASN A 51 2.05 -7.75 -6.76
C ASN A 51 0.57 -8.07 -6.83
N ARG A 52 -0.22 -7.20 -7.46
CA ARG A 52 -1.68 -7.24 -7.46
C ARG A 52 -2.27 -8.65 -7.57
N GLU A 53 -1.82 -9.45 -8.52
CA GLU A 53 -2.44 -10.77 -8.78
C GLU A 53 -2.03 -11.83 -7.76
N ASN A 54 -0.78 -11.81 -7.29
CA ASN A 54 -0.28 -12.67 -6.22
C ASN A 54 -0.97 -12.34 -4.89
N LEU A 55 -1.14 -11.05 -4.61
CA LEU A 55 -1.82 -10.57 -3.42
C LEU A 55 -3.30 -10.97 -3.45
N LYS A 56 -4.01 -10.70 -4.56
CA LYS A 56 -5.42 -11.07 -4.74
C LYS A 56 -5.64 -12.57 -4.54
N THR A 57 -4.74 -13.40 -5.06
CA THR A 57 -4.79 -14.86 -4.89
C THR A 57 -4.58 -15.25 -3.43
N SER A 58 -3.61 -14.65 -2.75
CA SER A 58 -3.32 -14.95 -1.34
C SER A 58 -4.45 -14.52 -0.42
N LEU A 59 -5.03 -13.33 -0.65
CA LEU A 59 -6.18 -12.83 0.11
C LEU A 59 -7.43 -13.67 -0.11
N GLY A 60 -7.69 -14.12 -1.35
CA GLY A 60 -8.84 -14.96 -1.66
C GLY A 60 -8.84 -16.29 -0.92
N LYS A 61 -7.67 -16.88 -0.64
CA LYS A 61 -7.53 -18.11 0.17
C LYS A 61 -7.98 -17.91 1.62
N GLU A 62 -7.89 -16.68 2.11
CA GLU A 62 -8.27 -16.28 3.47
C GLU A 62 -9.69 -15.68 3.53
N GLY A 63 -10.44 -15.71 2.43
CA GLY A 63 -11.77 -15.09 2.34
C GLY A 63 -11.76 -13.56 2.33
N VAL A 64 -10.60 -12.94 2.07
CA VAL A 64 -10.45 -11.48 2.03
C VAL A 64 -10.59 -10.99 0.59
N GLU A 65 -11.53 -10.07 0.36
CA GLU A 65 -11.72 -9.44 -0.94
C GLU A 65 -10.58 -8.44 -1.23
N TYR A 66 -10.13 -8.39 -2.48
CA TYR A 66 -9.15 -7.40 -2.93
C TYR A 66 -9.81 -6.41 -3.89
N ARG A 67 -9.69 -5.11 -3.59
CA ARG A 67 -10.11 -4.01 -4.46
C ARG A 67 -8.96 -3.05 -4.72
N TYR A 68 -8.75 -2.71 -5.99
CA TYR A 68 -7.72 -1.75 -6.39
C TYR A 68 -8.32 -0.36 -6.56
N TYR A 69 -7.84 0.60 -5.75
CA TYR A 69 -8.28 2.01 -5.77
C TYR A 69 -7.09 2.96 -6.00
N GLY A 70 -5.91 2.44 -6.35
CA GLY A 70 -4.70 3.25 -6.53
C GLY A 70 -4.73 4.24 -7.69
N ASP A 71 -5.70 4.09 -8.60
CA ASP A 71 -5.98 5.04 -9.69
C ASP A 71 -6.71 6.31 -9.20
N ARG A 72 -7.43 6.21 -8.07
CA ARG A 72 -8.25 7.30 -7.51
C ARG A 72 -7.79 7.78 -6.13
N LEU A 73 -7.24 6.87 -5.33
CA LEU A 73 -6.73 7.12 -3.97
C LEU A 73 -5.20 6.96 -3.89
N GLY A 74 -4.52 6.90 -5.04
CA GLY A 74 -3.07 6.83 -5.14
C GLY A 74 -2.34 8.07 -4.62
N GLY A 75 -1.03 7.95 -4.43
CA GLY A 75 -0.16 9.06 -4.04
C GLY A 75 0.60 9.72 -5.19
N ARG A 76 0.44 9.24 -6.43
CA ARG A 76 1.16 9.73 -7.61
C ARG A 76 0.22 10.36 -8.63
N TYR A 77 0.44 11.64 -8.90
CA TYR A 77 -0.26 12.41 -9.93
C TYR A 77 0.76 13.20 -10.75
N TYR A 78 0.37 13.53 -11.98
CA TYR A 78 1.24 14.16 -12.98
C TYR A 78 0.64 15.41 -13.62
N ALA A 79 -0.66 15.64 -13.41
CA ALA A 79 -1.37 16.79 -13.97
C ALA A 79 -0.86 18.08 -13.29
N PRO A 80 -0.36 19.09 -14.04
CA PRO A 80 0.29 20.26 -13.44
C PRO A 80 -0.58 21.06 -12.47
N ASP A 81 -1.89 21.10 -12.72
CA ASP A 81 -2.88 21.74 -11.85
C ASP A 81 -2.97 21.06 -10.48
N LEU A 82 -2.66 19.77 -10.38
CA LEU A 82 -2.65 18.98 -9.14
C LEU A 82 -1.31 18.99 -8.40
N LEU A 83 -0.34 19.77 -8.86
CA LEU A 83 0.98 19.89 -8.24
C LEU A 83 1.16 21.24 -7.52
N TYR A 84 2.11 21.27 -6.60
CA TYR A 84 2.78 22.49 -6.16
C TYR A 84 3.75 22.99 -7.25
N PRO A 85 4.17 24.27 -7.21
CA PRO A 85 5.12 24.82 -8.17
C PRO A 85 6.44 24.04 -8.29
N ASP A 86 6.85 23.37 -7.21
CA ASP A 86 8.08 22.57 -7.17
C ASP A 86 7.93 21.15 -7.76
N GLY A 87 6.75 20.82 -8.29
CA GLY A 87 6.43 19.51 -8.88
C GLY A 87 5.98 18.45 -7.87
N THR A 88 5.85 18.79 -6.59
CA THR A 88 5.30 17.87 -5.57
C THR A 88 3.79 17.75 -5.71
N VAL A 89 3.23 16.54 -5.63
CA VAL A 89 1.78 16.31 -5.62
C VAL A 89 1.13 17.09 -4.48
N ASN A 90 0.07 17.83 -4.77
CA ASN A 90 -0.68 18.63 -3.80
C ASN A 90 -1.95 17.88 -3.35
N TYR A 91 -1.90 17.27 -2.18
CA TYR A 91 -2.99 16.48 -1.61
C TYR A 91 -4.27 17.29 -1.37
N GLY A 92 -4.16 18.58 -1.03
CA GLY A 92 -5.33 19.45 -0.86
C GLY A 92 -6.09 19.66 -2.17
N LYS A 93 -5.39 19.72 -3.31
CA LYS A 93 -6.02 19.74 -4.63
C LYS A 93 -6.56 18.37 -5.03
N ILE A 94 -5.83 17.29 -4.75
CA ILE A 94 -6.30 15.92 -5.04
C ILE A 94 -7.61 15.62 -4.32
N SER A 95 -7.73 15.98 -3.04
CA SER A 95 -8.93 15.69 -2.24
C SER A 95 -10.19 16.40 -2.72
N GLN A 96 -10.04 17.45 -3.53
CA GLN A 96 -11.13 18.19 -4.15
C GLN A 96 -11.58 17.60 -5.49
N THR A 97 -10.84 16.64 -6.06
CA THR A 97 -11.23 16.01 -7.33
C THR A 97 -12.43 15.08 -7.15
N SER A 98 -13.34 15.06 -8.13
CA SER A 98 -14.53 14.19 -8.11
C SER A 98 -14.15 12.72 -8.00
N ALA A 99 -13.16 12.26 -8.76
CA ALA A 99 -12.69 10.89 -8.74
C ALA A 99 -12.20 10.44 -7.35
N PHE A 100 -11.53 11.33 -6.61
CA PHE A 100 -11.10 11.06 -5.24
C PHE A 100 -12.29 11.02 -4.28
N GLN A 101 -13.17 12.02 -4.35
CA GLN A 101 -14.36 12.10 -3.48
C GLN A 101 -15.29 10.90 -3.68
N GLU A 102 -15.55 10.51 -4.92
CA GLU A 102 -16.32 9.30 -5.26
C GLU A 102 -15.66 8.03 -4.71
N ALA A 103 -14.34 7.94 -4.76
CA ALA A 103 -13.62 6.80 -4.20
C ALA A 103 -13.72 6.75 -2.67
N ILE A 104 -13.60 7.89 -1.97
CA ILE A 104 -13.82 7.99 -0.52
C ILE A 104 -15.23 7.57 -0.14
N GLN A 105 -16.26 8.09 -0.83
CA GLN A 105 -17.64 7.69 -0.61
C GLN A 105 -17.87 6.20 -0.91
N GLY A 106 -17.17 5.65 -1.91
CA GLY A 106 -17.16 4.22 -2.18
C GLY A 106 -16.57 3.38 -1.04
N VAL A 107 -15.54 3.87 -0.35
CA VAL A 107 -14.99 3.21 0.85
C VAL A 107 -16.03 3.27 1.98
N ILE A 108 -16.60 4.44 2.24
CA ILE A 108 -17.62 4.66 3.28
C ILE A 108 -18.81 3.74 3.06
N GLY A 109 -19.36 3.71 1.83
CA GLY A 109 -20.50 2.85 1.49
C GLY A 109 -20.22 1.35 1.60
N LEU A 110 -18.96 0.92 1.54
CA LEU A 110 -18.59 -0.47 1.86
C LEU A 110 -18.63 -0.74 3.37
N ILE A 111 -18.15 0.22 4.19
CA ILE A 111 -18.20 0.13 5.66
C ILE A 111 -19.66 0.11 6.14
N GLU A 112 -20.52 0.97 5.56
CA GLU A 112 -21.95 1.02 5.87
C GLU A 112 -22.67 -0.30 5.53
N LYS A 113 -22.22 -0.99 4.48
CA LYS A 113 -22.70 -2.34 4.11
C LYS A 113 -22.15 -3.45 5.03
N GLY A 114 -21.39 -3.10 6.06
CA GLY A 114 -20.87 -4.01 7.07
C GLY A 114 -19.51 -4.62 6.76
N ARG A 115 -18.79 -4.15 5.72
CA ARG A 115 -17.44 -4.64 5.41
C ARG A 115 -16.44 -4.12 6.45
N VAL A 116 -15.49 -4.96 6.82
CA VAL A 116 -14.38 -4.61 7.71
C VAL A 116 -13.15 -4.38 6.83
N ILE A 117 -12.88 -3.11 6.54
CA ILE A 117 -11.94 -2.70 5.50
C ILE A 117 -10.58 -2.35 6.11
N ALA A 118 -9.50 -2.71 5.41
CA ALA A 118 -8.20 -2.06 5.58
C ALA A 118 -7.70 -1.39 4.29
N LEU A 119 -7.34 -0.11 4.38
CA LEU A 119 -6.56 0.58 3.34
C LEU A 119 -5.11 0.08 3.37
N MET A 120 -4.55 -0.29 2.22
CA MET A 120 -3.22 -0.87 2.14
C MET A 120 -2.26 -0.06 1.26
N CYS A 121 -1.05 0.21 1.79
CA CYS A 121 0.08 0.81 1.03
C CYS A 121 1.40 0.07 1.29
N SER A 122 2.50 0.56 0.72
CA SER A 122 3.82 -0.09 0.79
C SER A 122 4.57 0.22 2.08
N GLU A 123 4.54 1.46 2.53
CA GLU A 123 5.32 1.95 3.68
C GLU A 123 4.82 1.33 4.98
N ARG A 124 5.72 1.00 5.90
CA ARG A 124 5.34 0.45 7.21
C ARG A 124 4.61 1.51 8.06
N GLU A 125 5.24 2.66 8.25
CA GLU A 125 4.74 3.76 9.07
C GLU A 125 3.68 4.60 8.33
N PRO A 126 2.48 4.80 8.91
CA PRO A 126 1.40 5.54 8.27
C PRO A 126 1.79 6.99 7.93
N GLU A 127 2.49 7.70 8.83
CA GLU A 127 2.87 9.11 8.66
C GLU A 127 3.87 9.35 7.52
N ARG A 128 4.47 8.28 6.98
CA ARG A 128 5.38 8.33 5.83
C ARG A 128 4.68 8.04 4.50
N CYS A 129 3.37 7.77 4.51
CA CYS A 129 2.61 7.36 3.34
C CYS A 129 1.42 8.29 3.09
N HIS A 130 1.04 8.46 1.81
CA HIS A 130 -0.18 9.17 1.43
C HIS A 130 -1.43 8.55 2.07
N ARG A 131 -1.38 7.28 2.47
CA ARG A 131 -2.48 6.64 3.19
C ARG A 131 -2.90 7.43 4.43
N PHE A 132 -1.97 8.07 5.14
CA PHE A 132 -2.28 8.93 6.29
C PHE A 132 -2.71 10.32 5.80
N ALA A 133 -1.78 11.02 5.15
CA ALA A 133 -1.90 12.45 4.87
C ALA A 133 -2.99 12.82 3.86
N LEU A 134 -3.38 11.87 3.00
CA LEU A 134 -4.41 12.06 1.99
C LEU A 134 -5.66 11.23 2.32
N VAL A 135 -5.55 9.89 2.36
CA VAL A 135 -6.74 9.03 2.40
C VAL A 135 -7.38 8.97 3.80
N SER A 136 -6.59 8.67 4.84
CA SER A 136 -7.09 8.56 6.22
C SER A 136 -7.62 9.90 6.73
N ARG A 137 -6.93 11.00 6.41
CA ARG A 137 -7.39 12.36 6.68
C ARG A 137 -8.81 12.60 6.16
N ASN A 138 -9.05 12.29 4.88
CA ASN A 138 -10.35 12.54 4.26
C ASN A 138 -11.44 11.61 4.80
N LEU A 139 -11.11 10.36 5.16
CA LEU A 139 -12.04 9.49 5.88
C LEU A 139 -12.41 10.05 7.26
N GLN A 140 -11.42 10.56 8.02
CA GLN A 140 -11.65 11.18 9.33
C GLN A 140 -12.55 12.43 9.22
N GLN A 141 -12.35 13.27 8.20
CA GLN A 141 -13.22 14.41 7.91
C GLN A 141 -14.66 14.00 7.57
N ASN A 142 -14.88 12.76 7.15
CA ASN A 142 -16.20 12.15 6.93
C ASN A 142 -16.64 11.29 8.14
N ASN A 143 -16.17 11.60 9.35
CA ASN A 143 -16.55 10.94 10.61
C ASN A 143 -16.24 9.43 10.69
N VAL A 144 -15.32 8.94 9.86
CA VAL A 144 -14.82 7.56 9.96
C VAL A 144 -13.68 7.50 10.97
N ASN A 145 -13.79 6.63 11.96
CA ASN A 145 -12.71 6.31 12.87
C ASN A 145 -11.65 5.46 12.16
N VAL A 146 -10.51 6.06 11.84
CA VAL A 146 -9.42 5.38 11.15
C VAL A 146 -8.39 4.83 12.15
N ILE A 147 -8.07 3.54 12.03
CA ILE A 147 -7.17 2.82 12.91
C ILE A 147 -6.01 2.23 12.11
N HIS A 148 -4.78 2.66 12.39
CA HIS A 148 -3.57 2.15 11.77
C HIS A 148 -3.09 0.88 12.46
N ILE A 149 -3.03 -0.23 11.73
CA ILE A 149 -2.38 -1.47 12.15
C ILE A 149 -0.89 -1.33 11.82
N ILE A 150 -0.04 -1.39 12.86
CA ILE A 150 1.42 -1.38 12.72
C ILE A 150 1.95 -2.77 13.13
N PRO A 151 2.23 -3.66 12.16
CA PRO A 151 2.66 -5.02 12.44
C PRO A 151 3.84 -5.10 13.42
N GLY A 152 3.66 -5.87 14.50
CA GLY A 152 4.67 -6.09 15.54
C GLY A 152 4.82 -4.97 16.58
N VAL A 153 3.97 -3.94 16.56
CA VAL A 153 3.98 -2.86 17.57
C VAL A 153 2.63 -2.76 18.25
N LYS A 154 1.67 -2.01 17.68
CA LYS A 154 0.32 -1.76 18.20
C LYS A 154 -0.61 -1.28 17.08
N THR A 155 -1.88 -1.07 17.39
CA THR A 155 -2.75 -0.16 16.64
C THR A 155 -2.62 1.26 17.14
N GLN A 156 -2.85 2.24 16.28
CA GLN A 156 -2.91 3.65 16.62
C GLN A 156 -4.03 4.32 15.83
N THR A 157 -4.87 5.15 16.46
CA THR A 157 -5.89 5.91 15.75
C THR A 157 -5.28 7.07 14.96
N ASN A 158 -5.97 7.51 13.91
CA ASN A 158 -5.53 8.67 13.12
C ASN A 158 -5.45 9.95 13.97
N VAL A 159 -6.35 10.11 14.96
CA VAL A 159 -6.34 11.22 15.93
C VAL A 159 -5.10 11.18 16.83
N GLU A 160 -4.76 10.02 17.40
CA GLU A 160 -3.55 9.87 18.23
C GLU A 160 -2.27 10.14 17.43
N LEU A 161 -2.21 9.64 16.20
CA LEU A 161 -1.07 9.87 15.31
C LEU A 161 -0.95 11.35 14.94
N GLU A 162 -2.06 12.00 14.56
CA GLU A 162 -2.11 13.42 14.25
C GLU A 162 -1.63 14.26 15.44
N GLY A 163 -2.12 13.99 16.66
CA GLY A 163 -1.68 14.67 17.87
C GLY A 163 -0.17 14.51 18.12
N GLY A 164 0.36 13.29 17.98
CA GLY A 164 1.81 13.06 18.11
C GLY A 164 2.64 13.81 17.05
N LEU A 165 2.12 13.95 15.84
CA LEU A 165 2.78 14.69 14.77
C LEU A 165 2.70 16.21 14.95
N LYS A 166 1.59 16.75 15.48
CA LYS A 166 1.48 18.17 15.87
C LYS A 166 2.60 18.54 16.83
N ASN A 167 2.74 17.79 17.92
CA ASN A 167 3.80 18.04 18.91
C ASN A 167 5.21 17.94 18.31
N LYS A 168 5.39 17.06 17.31
CA LYS A 168 6.69 16.89 16.64
C LYS A 168 7.05 18.06 15.71
N TYR A 169 6.09 18.57 14.96
CA TYR A 169 6.32 19.53 13.86
C TYR A 169 5.98 20.98 14.22
N LEU A 170 5.04 21.22 15.14
CA LEU A 170 4.54 22.55 15.49
C LEU A 170 5.17 23.07 16.80
N ASP A 171 5.26 22.26 17.86
CA ASP A 171 5.82 22.72 19.14
C ASP A 171 7.32 23.07 19.06
N LYS A 172 8.09 22.43 18.16
CA LYS A 172 9.52 22.71 18.00
C LYS A 172 9.83 24.06 17.33
N ASN A 173 8.84 24.72 16.73
CA ASN A 173 9.00 25.99 16.04
C ASN A 173 8.55 27.21 16.85
N GLN A 174 8.05 27.05 18.08
CA GLN A 174 7.61 28.18 18.93
C GLN A 174 8.75 28.96 19.61
N SER A 175 10.02 28.61 19.39
CA SER A 175 11.16 29.31 20.03
C SER A 175 11.73 30.49 19.24
N THR A 176 11.29 30.73 18.00
CA THR A 176 11.71 31.90 17.22
C THR A 176 10.58 32.34 16.27
N ILE A 177 10.14 33.59 16.43
CA ILE A 177 9.34 34.41 15.50
C ILE A 177 7.82 34.42 15.77
N ASP A 178 7.36 35.59 16.21
CA ASP A 178 6.05 36.24 16.07
C ASP A 178 4.79 35.37 15.88
N ASN A 179 3.86 35.56 16.83
CA ASN A 179 2.52 34.99 16.98
C ASN A 179 1.60 35.12 15.73
N THR A 180 1.90 34.39 14.65
CA THR A 180 0.97 34.12 13.53
C THR A 180 1.14 32.72 12.91
N ALA A 181 1.90 31.81 13.53
CA ALA A 181 1.94 30.41 13.10
C ALA A 181 0.71 29.68 13.64
N SER A 182 -0.31 29.50 12.80
CA SER A 182 -1.55 28.82 13.15
C SER A 182 -1.28 27.41 13.67
N ASP A 183 -1.80 27.12 14.86
CA ASP A 183 -1.86 25.81 15.52
C ASP A 183 -2.87 24.86 14.80
N ASP A 184 -2.92 24.98 13.47
CA ASP A 184 -3.95 24.42 12.62
C ASP A 184 -3.51 23.06 12.08
N VAL A 185 -4.45 22.11 12.16
CA VAL A 185 -4.38 20.79 11.53
C VAL A 185 -3.98 20.93 10.06
N GLU A 186 -4.49 21.94 9.34
CA GLU A 186 -4.14 22.17 7.95
C GLU A 186 -2.64 22.36 7.73
N THR A 187 -1.99 23.20 8.55
CA THR A 187 -0.55 23.44 8.47
C THR A 187 0.24 22.15 8.66
N LEU A 188 -0.16 21.30 9.62
CA LEU A 188 0.50 20.00 9.81
C LEU A 188 0.45 19.14 8.55
N TYR A 189 -0.74 18.97 7.96
CA TYR A 189 -0.89 18.11 6.79
C TYR A 189 -0.22 18.70 5.54
N GLU A 190 -0.13 20.02 5.40
CA GLU A 190 0.67 20.65 4.35
C GLU A 190 2.16 20.36 4.52
N ILE A 191 2.69 20.46 5.75
CA ILE A 191 4.09 20.11 6.05
C ILE A 191 4.35 18.63 5.71
N ILE A 192 3.47 17.73 6.15
CA ILE A 192 3.60 16.30 5.87
C ILE A 192 3.52 16.05 4.36
N ASN A 193 2.57 16.67 3.65
CA ASN A 193 2.45 16.53 2.21
C ASN A 193 3.74 16.96 1.50
N LYS A 194 4.34 18.10 1.85
CA LYS A 194 5.61 18.54 1.26
C LYS A 194 6.76 17.56 1.53
N ASN A 195 6.76 16.90 2.68
CA ASN A 195 7.80 15.95 3.07
C ASN A 195 7.69 14.59 2.38
N ILE A 196 6.48 14.08 2.18
CA ILE A 196 6.26 12.70 1.69
C ILE A 196 5.65 12.64 0.29
N GLY A 197 5.18 13.77 -0.24
CA GLY A 197 4.51 13.87 -1.52
C GLY A 197 5.40 13.39 -2.66
N PHE A 198 4.81 12.66 -3.59
CA PHE A 198 5.53 12.29 -4.80
C PHE A 198 5.95 13.55 -5.56
N LYS A 199 7.24 13.65 -5.91
CA LYS A 199 7.78 14.77 -6.68
C LYS A 199 8.06 14.32 -8.11
N VAL A 200 7.40 14.97 -9.06
CA VAL A 200 7.61 14.75 -10.49
C VAL A 200 9.01 15.25 -10.85
N LYS A 201 9.85 14.38 -11.45
CA LYS A 201 11.28 14.68 -11.64
C LYS A 201 11.61 15.26 -13.02
N THR A 202 10.74 15.15 -14.03
CA THR A 202 11.09 15.52 -15.42
C THR A 202 9.92 16.08 -16.25
N THR A 203 10.25 16.80 -17.33
CA THR A 203 9.33 17.21 -18.40
C THR A 203 8.70 16.01 -19.15
N TYR A 204 9.37 14.85 -19.15
CA TYR A 204 8.88 13.60 -19.73
C TYR A 204 7.59 13.11 -19.05
N ASP A 205 7.54 13.19 -17.72
CA ASP A 205 6.37 12.79 -16.92
C ASP A 205 5.11 13.64 -17.23
N VAL A 206 5.30 14.92 -17.55
CA VAL A 206 4.20 15.85 -17.89
C VAL A 206 3.74 15.68 -19.35
N SER A 207 4.67 15.38 -20.26
CA SER A 207 4.38 15.19 -21.69
C SER A 207 3.49 13.97 -21.97
N ASN A 208 3.66 12.88 -21.22
CA ASN A 208 2.80 11.70 -21.29
C ASN A 208 1.35 12.00 -20.85
N PHE A 209 1.14 12.97 -19.95
CA PHE A 209 -0.21 13.41 -19.56
C PHE A 209 -0.90 14.22 -20.67
N LYS A 210 -0.19 15.18 -21.30
CA LYS A 210 -0.74 15.97 -22.41
C LYS A 210 -1.14 15.14 -23.64
N SER A 211 -0.49 13.98 -23.85
CA SER A 211 -0.83 13.07 -24.95
C SER A 211 -2.10 12.23 -24.72
N LYS A 212 -2.58 12.12 -23.48
CA LYS A 212 -3.75 11.32 -23.11
C LYS A 212 -4.91 12.21 -22.66
N GLY A 213 -5.48 12.95 -23.61
CA GLY A 213 -6.60 13.86 -23.40
C GLY A 213 -7.71 13.34 -22.47
N GLY A 214 -8.34 14.27 -21.75
CA GLY A 214 -9.23 14.02 -20.62
C GLY A 214 -10.36 12.99 -20.84
N MET A 215 -10.79 12.41 -19.71
CA MET A 215 -11.98 11.56 -19.52
C MET A 215 -12.42 10.72 -20.73
N SER A 216 -11.89 9.50 -20.83
CA SER A 216 -12.69 8.38 -21.32
C SER A 216 -12.23 7.05 -20.70
N ARG A 217 -13.19 6.13 -20.51
CA ARG A 217 -13.06 4.77 -19.98
C ARG A 217 -11.71 4.13 -20.38
N ILE A 218 -10.95 3.67 -19.39
CA ILE A 218 -9.79 2.79 -19.63
C ILE A 218 -10.32 1.44 -20.08
N GLN A 219 -10.47 1.26 -21.39
CA GLN A 219 -10.46 -0.05 -22.01
C GLN A 219 -9.00 -0.49 -22.10
N ALA A 220 -8.72 -1.73 -21.68
CA ALA A 220 -7.37 -2.29 -21.75
C ALA A 220 -6.84 -2.23 -23.19
N PRO A 221 -5.61 -1.75 -23.43
CA PRO A 221 -5.10 -1.68 -24.80
C PRO A 221 -4.85 -3.10 -25.33
N GLN A 222 -5.57 -3.46 -26.40
CA GLN A 222 -5.15 -4.53 -27.30
C GLN A 222 -3.93 -4.02 -28.08
N GLY A 223 -2.81 -4.76 -28.01
CA GLY A 223 -1.61 -4.43 -28.77
C GLY A 223 -0.32 -4.50 -27.96
N LEU A 224 0.02 -5.68 -27.45
CA LEU A 224 1.39 -6.09 -27.13
C LEU A 224 1.68 -7.34 -27.96
N ARG A 225 1.76 -7.14 -29.27
CA ARG A 225 2.48 -8.01 -30.18
C ARG A 225 3.63 -7.18 -30.71
N ASP A 226 4.79 -7.81 -30.71
CA ASP A 226 6.02 -7.32 -31.33
C ASP A 226 6.73 -6.22 -30.54
N ILE A 227 7.57 -6.64 -29.60
CA ILE A 227 8.98 -6.21 -29.45
C ILE A 227 9.68 -7.21 -28.52
N ASN A 228 10.83 -7.70 -28.99
CA ASN A 228 11.87 -8.49 -28.32
C ASN A 228 11.85 -10.02 -28.42
N THR A 229 11.86 -10.48 -29.68
CA THR A 229 12.60 -11.66 -30.17
C THR A 229 14.13 -11.53 -29.99
N SER A 230 14.65 -10.35 -29.66
CA SER A 230 16.08 -10.04 -29.48
C SER A 230 16.65 -10.32 -28.07
N ILE A 231 15.86 -10.89 -27.14
CA ILE A 231 16.37 -11.36 -25.82
C ILE A 231 16.57 -12.89 -25.82
N ARG A 232 16.09 -13.61 -26.85
CA ARG A 232 16.24 -15.08 -26.95
C ARG A 232 17.58 -15.54 -27.55
N GLU A 233 18.31 -14.69 -28.27
CA GLU A 233 19.58 -15.07 -28.89
C GLU A 233 20.80 -14.89 -27.97
N GLU A 234 20.73 -14.04 -26.94
CA GLU A 234 21.80 -13.90 -25.94
C GLU A 234 21.81 -15.00 -24.87
N TYR A 235 20.70 -15.73 -24.70
CA TYR A 235 20.61 -16.84 -23.74
C TYR A 235 20.90 -18.23 -24.34
N SER A 236 20.89 -18.37 -25.67
CA SER A 236 21.24 -19.66 -26.33
C SER A 236 22.74 -19.83 -26.59
N ASN A 237 23.55 -18.76 -26.48
CA ASN A 237 24.99 -18.78 -26.79
C ASN A 237 25.91 -18.91 -25.55
N ARG A 238 25.34 -19.14 -24.36
CA ARG A 238 26.12 -19.35 -23.11
C ARG A 238 26.15 -20.80 -22.62
N GLU A 239 25.48 -21.74 -23.30
CA GLU A 239 25.49 -23.17 -22.93
C GLU A 239 26.44 -24.05 -23.78
N SER A 240 27.19 -23.51 -24.74
CA SER A 240 28.06 -24.28 -25.64
C SER A 240 29.54 -24.37 -25.26
N SER A 241 29.92 -24.01 -24.02
CA SER A 241 31.32 -24.11 -23.59
C SER A 241 31.47 -24.48 -22.11
N ARG A 242 31.27 -25.76 -21.80
CA ARG A 242 32.02 -26.52 -20.78
C ARG A 242 31.79 -28.02 -21.03
N GLY A 243 32.85 -28.69 -21.47
CA GLY A 243 32.82 -30.08 -21.93
C GLY A 243 32.96 -31.13 -20.83
N ASN A 244 32.46 -32.34 -21.18
CA ASN A 244 32.87 -33.72 -20.86
C ASN A 244 33.38 -34.05 -19.43
N LEU A 245 32.58 -34.77 -18.61
CA LEU A 245 32.42 -36.25 -18.42
C LEU A 245 33.24 -36.75 -17.19
N PRO A 246 32.91 -37.87 -16.49
CA PRO A 246 32.18 -39.06 -16.97
C PRO A 246 31.05 -39.65 -16.08
N ASP A 247 30.34 -40.60 -16.70
CA ASP A 247 29.49 -41.66 -16.14
C ASP A 247 30.24 -42.54 -15.12
N GLU A 248 29.52 -43.00 -14.07
CA GLU A 248 29.38 -44.43 -13.70
C GLU A 248 28.61 -44.62 -12.36
N THR A 249 27.47 -45.31 -12.47
CA THR A 249 26.95 -46.43 -11.65
C THR A 249 26.98 -46.44 -10.09
N PHE A 250 25.76 -46.63 -9.54
CA PHE A 250 25.31 -47.51 -8.43
C PHE A 250 25.91 -47.40 -7.01
N TYR A 251 25.04 -47.24 -6.00
CA TYR A 251 24.67 -48.31 -5.02
C TYR A 251 23.48 -47.89 -4.15
N ILE A 252 22.48 -48.77 -4.03
CA ILE A 252 21.47 -48.79 -2.97
C ILE A 252 22.00 -49.74 -1.88
N SER A 253 21.97 -49.35 -0.60
CA SER A 253 21.75 -50.32 0.49
C SER A 253 21.37 -49.65 1.82
N GLU A 254 20.54 -50.39 2.54
CA GLU A 254 19.82 -50.12 3.79
C GLU A 254 20.64 -49.67 5.00
N GLY A 255 19.94 -49.03 5.96
CA GLY A 255 20.37 -48.90 7.35
C GLY A 255 19.17 -48.72 8.29
N LYS A 256 18.87 -49.78 9.03
CA LYS A 256 17.66 -50.02 9.85
C LYS A 256 17.52 -49.15 11.12
N LYS A 257 16.25 -49.07 11.56
CA LYS A 257 15.77 -48.70 12.91
C LYS A 257 16.48 -49.47 14.04
N SER A 258 16.66 -48.84 15.21
CA SER A 258 16.46 -49.46 16.55
C SER A 258 16.60 -48.38 17.66
N THR A 259 15.52 -47.99 18.34
CA THR A 259 15.03 -48.47 19.66
C THR A 259 15.82 -47.94 20.87
N LYS A 260 15.15 -47.14 21.71
CA LYS A 260 15.03 -47.40 23.16
C LYS A 260 13.89 -46.59 23.78
N GLN A 261 12.77 -47.27 23.97
CA GLN A 261 11.77 -46.98 24.99
C GLN A 261 11.46 -48.34 25.63
N LYS A 262 11.65 -48.46 26.96
CA LYS A 262 11.08 -49.48 27.87
C LYS A 262 11.63 -49.16 29.28
N THR A 263 10.93 -49.31 30.41
CA THR A 263 9.52 -49.52 30.80
C THR A 263 9.51 -49.32 32.32
N LEU A 264 8.36 -48.90 32.84
CA LEU A 264 7.89 -48.91 34.23
C LEU A 264 8.24 -50.18 35.03
N LEU A 265 8.42 -50.06 36.36
CA LEU A 265 7.58 -50.73 37.38
C LEU A 265 8.03 -50.42 38.83
N ASN A 266 7.01 -50.24 39.68
CA ASN A 266 6.94 -50.12 41.14
C ASN A 266 6.82 -48.70 41.72
#